data_AF-A0A7C5YN97-F1
#
_entry.id   AF-A0A7C5YN97-F1
#
_cell.length_a   1.000
_cell.length_b   1.000
_cell.length_c   1.000
_cell.angle_alpha   90.00
_cell.angle_beta   90.00
_cell.angle_gamma   90.00
#
_symmetry.space_group_name_H-M   'P 1'
#
loop_
_entity.id
_entity.type
_entity.pdbx_description
1 polymer ?
#
loop_
_entity_poly.entity_id
_entity_poly.type
_entity_poly.pdbx_seq_one_letter_code
_entity_poly.pdbx_strand_id
1 'polypeptide(L)' 'MARAERESTGGLEELLRRFRRELNESGQLRDHRRKRFFVSKGEFMREKQRKAERRRRQREMRLKQREARLSQRGE' A
#
# COMPACT_ATOMS: atom_id res chain seq x y z
N MET A 1 7.69 12.30 9.86
CA MET A 1 7.47 11.57 11.12
C MET A 1 5.98 11.34 11.23
N ALA A 2 5.50 10.09 11.31
CA ALA A 2 4.10 9.82 11.64
C ALA A 2 3.81 10.39 13.04
N ARG A 3 2.81 11.26 13.15
CA ARG A 3 2.43 11.95 14.38
C ARG A 3 1.01 11.51 14.69
N ALA A 4 0.88 10.29 15.18
CA ALA A 4 -0.34 9.86 15.84
C ALA A 4 -0.35 10.54 17.22
N GLU A 5 -0.74 11.81 17.23
CA GLU A 5 -0.87 12.58 18.46
C GLU A 5 -2.07 12.07 19.26
N ARG A 6 -1.93 12.14 20.59
CA ARG A 6 -2.73 11.52 21.66
C ARG A 6 -4.20 11.99 21.74
N GLU A 7 -4.77 12.53 20.68
CA GLU A 7 -6.18 12.97 20.63
C GLU A 7 -7.14 11.83 20.22
N SER A 8 -6.83 10.57 20.57
CA SER A 8 -7.81 9.50 20.40
C SER A 8 -8.66 9.40 21.66
N THR A 9 -9.92 9.82 21.56
CA THR A 9 -10.96 9.47 22.53
C THR A 9 -11.29 7.96 22.52
N GLY A 10 -10.75 7.21 21.55
CA GLY A 10 -10.81 5.75 21.46
C GLY A 10 -9.65 5.04 22.18
N GLY A 11 -9.88 3.78 22.55
CA GLY A 11 -8.92 2.93 23.26
C GLY A 11 -7.65 2.60 22.46
N LEU A 12 -6.69 1.92 23.12
CA LEU A 12 -5.34 1.63 22.61
C LEU A 12 -5.31 1.00 21.21
N GLU A 13 -6.22 0.09 20.92
CA GLU A 13 -6.28 -0.59 19.62
C GLU A 13 -6.54 0.38 18.46
N GLU A 14 -7.42 1.36 18.68
CA GLU A 14 -7.74 2.35 17.67
C GLU A 14 -6.55 3.26 17.38
N LEU A 15 -5.86 3.68 18.43
CA LEU A 15 -4.61 4.45 18.33
C LEU A 15 -3.56 3.68 17.51
N LEU A 16 -3.35 2.39 17.81
CA LEU A 16 -2.41 1.54 17.07
C LEU A 16 -2.82 1.37 15.61
N ARG A 17 -4.12 1.27 15.32
CA ARG A 17 -4.62 1.18 13.94
C ARG A 17 -4.33 2.47 13.16
N ARG A 18 -4.57 3.64 13.76
CA ARG A 18 -4.28 4.96 13.15
C ARG A 18 -2.78 5.14 12.93
N PHE A 19 -1.96 4.84 13.94
CA PHE A 19 -0.51 4.89 13.82
C PHE A 19 0.02 4.00 12.68
N ARG A 20 -0.44 2.75 12.61
CA ARG A 20 -0.07 1.83 11.51
C ARG A 20 -0.46 2.40 10.15
N ARG A 21 -1.64 3.03 10.04
CA ARG A 21 -2.10 3.66 8.81
C ARG A 21 -1.19 4.83 8.42
N GLU A 22 -0.92 5.77 9.31
CA GLU A 22 -0.04 6.92 9.04
C GLU A 22 1.39 6.49 8.70
N LEU A 23 1.91 5.47 9.38
CA LEU A 23 3.23 4.92 9.11
C LEU A 23 3.29 4.29 7.70
N ASN A 24 2.21 3.64 7.26
CA ASN A 24 2.10 3.08 5.92
C ASN A 24 1.92 4.17 4.84
N GLU A 25 1.11 5.20 5.11
CA GLU A 25 0.87 6.34 4.21
C GLU A 25 2.15 7.17 4.02
N SER A 26 2.85 7.49 5.11
CA SER A 26 4.13 8.20 5.07
C SER A 26 5.25 7.39 4.42
N GLY A 27 5.15 6.07 4.40
CA GLY A 27 6.10 5.18 3.74
C GLY A 27 7.48 5.11 4.38
N GLN A 28 7.66 5.63 5.60
CA GLN A 28 8.98 5.74 6.26
C GLN A 28 9.73 4.41 6.33
N LEU A 29 9.06 3.32 6.77
CA LEU A 29 9.66 1.99 6.82
C LEU A 29 9.99 1.41 5.44
N ARG A 30 9.17 1.72 4.43
CA ARG A 30 9.41 1.29 3.05
C ARG A 30 10.67 1.95 2.51
N ASP A 31 10.80 3.25 2.72
CA ASP A 31 11.91 4.03 2.21
C ASP A 31 13.22 3.69 2.92
N HIS A 32 13.18 3.49 4.24
CA HIS A 32 14.33 2.99 4.99
C HIS A 32 14.81 1.63 4.46
N ARG A 33 13.91 0.66 4.27
CA ARG A 33 14.24 -0.65 3.70
C ARG A 33 14.77 -0.55 2.27
N ARG A 34 14.22 0.34 1.44
CA ARG A 34 14.69 0.56 0.06
C ARG A 34 16.11 1.11 0.01
N LYS A 35 16.49 1.92 1.00
CA LYS A 35 17.83 2.54 1.12
C LYS A 35 18.84 1.67 1.87
N ARG A 36 18.43 0.51 2.42
CA ARG A 36 19.29 -0.35 3.25
C ARG A 36 20.51 -0.87 2.52
N PHE A 37 20.37 -1.17 1.23
CA PHE A 37 21.44 -1.71 0.40
C PHE A 37 21.64 -0.83 -0.83
N PHE A 38 22.87 -0.81 -1.33
CA PHE A 38 23.15 -0.22 -2.63
C PHE A 38 22.42 -1.01 -3.73
N VAL A 39 21.79 -0.27 -4.63
CA VAL A 39 21.09 -0.83 -5.80
C VAL A 39 21.47 0.03 -6.99
N SER A 40 21.89 -0.61 -8.08
CA SER A 40 22.27 0.11 -9.29
C SER A 40 21.04 0.84 -9.90
N LYS A 41 21.29 1.89 -10.68
CA LYS A 41 20.23 2.62 -11.39
C LYS A 41 19.36 1.69 -12.26
N GLY A 42 19.98 0.73 -12.93
CA GLY A 42 19.29 -0.26 -13.76
C GLY A 42 18.36 -1.17 -12.96
N GLU A 43 18.82 -1.69 -11.83
CA GLU A 43 18.01 -2.53 -10.94
C GLU A 43 16.84 -1.76 -10.33
N PHE A 44 17.09 -0.51 -9.92
CA PHE A 44 16.03 0.37 -9.42
C PHE A 44 14.92 0.56 -10.47
N MET A 45 15.29 0.80 -11.73
CA MET A 45 14.34 0.96 -12.84
C MET A 45 13.58 -0.34 -13.13
N ARG A 46 14.26 -1.49 -13.14
CA ARG A 46 13.62 -2.81 -13.29
C ARG A 46 12.66 -3.11 -12.14
N GLU A 47 13.00 -2.76 -10.91
CA GLU A 47 12.11 -2.92 -9.77
C GLU A 47 10.88 -2.01 -9.88
N LYS A 48 11.06 -0.76 -10.29
CA LYS A 48 9.97 0.20 -10.52
C LYS A 48 9.00 -0.30 -11.59
N GLN A 49 9.52 -0.77 -12.73
CA GLN A 49 8.71 -1.34 -13.82
C GLN A 49 7.92 -2.57 -13.36
N ARG A 50 8.58 -3.54 -12.71
CA ARG A 50 7.93 -4.73 -12.15
C ARG A 50 6.81 -4.37 -11.16
N LYS A 51 7.04 -3.40 -10.27
CA LYS A 51 6.02 -2.94 -9.32
C LYS A 51 4.86 -2.24 -10.02
N ALA A 52 5.12 -1.42 -11.04
CA ALA A 52 4.08 -0.74 -11.80
C ALA A 52 3.19 -1.74 -12.56
N GLU A 53 3.81 -2.71 -13.23
CA GLU A 53 3.09 -3.77 -13.94
C GLU A 53 2.27 -4.63 -12.98
N ARG A 54 2.83 -5.03 -11.83
CA ARG A 54 2.09 -5.75 -10.79
C ARG A 54 0.86 -4.98 -10.32
N ARG A 55 0.97 -3.66 -10.12
CA ARG A 55 -0.18 -2.81 -9.75
C ARG A 55 -1.23 -2.75 -10.87
N ARG A 56 -0.80 -2.68 -12.13
CA ARG A 56 -1.69 -2.69 -13.30
C ARG A 56 -2.49 -3.99 -13.34
N ARG A 57 -1.81 -5.14 -13.29
CA ARG A 57 -2.44 -6.48 -13.26
C ARG A 57 -3.44 -6.62 -12.11
N GLN A 58 -3.08 -6.14 -10.91
CA GLN A 58 -3.98 -6.17 -9.76
C GLN A 58 -5.25 -5.32 -9.96
N ARG A 59 -5.14 -4.15 -10.61
CA ARG A 59 -6.31 -3.32 -10.93
C ARG A 59 -7.22 -4.01 -11.94
N GLU A 60 -6.64 -4.56 -13.01
CA GLU A 60 -7.38 -5.32 -14.03
C GLU A 60 -8.15 -6.49 -13.40
N MET A 61 -7.49 -7.28 -12.53
CA MET A 61 -8.15 -8.40 -11.84
C MET A 61 -9.31 -7.94 -10.95
N ARG A 62 -9.17 -6.82 -10.23
CA ARG A 62 -10.25 -6.27 -9.40
C ARG A 62 -11.44 -5.79 -10.23
N LEU A 63 -11.19 -5.22 -11.41
CA LEU A 63 -12.25 -4.80 -12.33
C LEU A 63 -13.02 -6.01 -12.86
N LYS A 64 -12.32 -7.03 -13.35
CA LYS A 64 -12.93 -8.29 -13.80
C LYS A 64 -13.77 -8.96 -12.71
N GLN A 65 -13.26 -9.00 -11.47
CA GLN A 65 -14.01 -9.53 -10.33
C GLN A 65 -15.27 -8.71 -10.02
N ARG A 66 -15.20 -7.38 -10.16
CA ARG A 66 -16.35 -6.50 -9.98
C ARG A 66 -17.40 -6.71 -11.06
N GLU A 67 -16.98 -6.82 -12.32
CA GLU A 67 -17.87 -7.11 -13.47
C GLU A 67 -18.56 -8.46 -13.29
N ALA A 68 -17.82 -9.51 -12.93
CA ALA A 68 -18.38 -10.84 -12.67
C ALA A 68 -19.43 -10.82 -11.54
N ARG A 69 -19.18 -10.07 -10.46
CA ARG A 69 -20.15 -9.91 -9.36
C ARG A 69 -21.41 -9.15 -9.77
N LEU A 70 -21.30 -8.20 -10.69
CA LEU A 70 -22.45 -7.45 -11.21
C LEU A 70 -23.28 -8.32 -12.15
N SER A 71 -22.62 -9.10 -13.01
CA SER A 71 -23.29 -10.09 -13.87
C SER A 71 -24.06 -11.14 -13.06
N GLN A 72 -23.49 -11.63 -11.95
CA GLN A 72 -24.16 -12.59 -11.05
C GLN A 72 -25.30 -12.01 -10.21
N ARG A 73 -25.45 -10.68 -10.15
CA ARG A 73 -26.55 -10.00 -9.44
C ARG A 73 -27.68 -9.56 -10.35
N GLY A 74 -27.50 -9.68 -11.67
CA GLY A 74 -28.43 -9.21 -12.70
C GLY A 74 -29.35 -10.28 -13.28
N GLU A 75 -29.44 -11.45 -12.66
CA GLU A 75 -30.41 -12.52 -12.95
C GLU A 75 -31.35 -12.71 -11.76
#